data_AF-A0A358D4M2-F1
#
_entry.id   AF-A0A358D4M2-F1
#
_cell.length_a   1.000
_cell.length_b   1.000
_cell.length_c   1.000
_cell.angle_alpha   90.00
_cell.angle_beta   90.00
_cell.angle_gamma   90.00
#
_symmetry.space_group_name_H-M   'P 1'
#
loop_
_entity.id
_entity.type
_entity.pdbx_description
1 polymer ?
#
loop_
_entity_poly.entity_id
_entity_poly.type
_entity_poly.pdbx_seq_one_letter_code
_entity_poly.pdbx_strand_id
1 'polypeptide(L)' 'MITMNWTDNHCHLPDDLNEASQVVEDAKELGVHRLIDVGTSVIRSAQCISRAEQLDGVWATAGVHP' A
#
# COMPACT_ATOMS: atom_id res chain seq x y z
N MET A 1 -11.64 -24.61 2.65
CA MET A 1 -10.49 -24.03 3.38
C MET A 1 -10.80 -22.56 3.59
N ILE A 2 -10.68 -22.04 4.81
CA ILE A 2 -10.82 -20.60 5.03
C ILE A 2 -9.58 -19.94 4.42
N THR A 3 -9.75 -19.18 3.35
CA THR A 3 -8.70 -18.30 2.84
C THR A 3 -8.60 -17.11 3.79
N MET A 4 -7.53 -17.06 4.58
CA MET A 4 -7.30 -15.95 5.51
C MET A 4 -7.01 -14.68 4.71
N ASN A 5 -7.77 -13.62 4.96
CA ASN A 5 -7.60 -12.35 4.29
C ASN A 5 -6.81 -11.39 5.20
N TRP A 6 -5.49 -11.34 5.02
CA TRP A 6 -4.60 -10.54 5.84
C TRP A 6 -4.58 -9.06 5.41
N THR A 7 -4.31 -8.20 6.39
CA THR A 7 -4.06 -6.78 6.19
C THR A 7 -2.66 -6.45 6.69
N ASP A 8 -1.82 -5.92 5.81
CA ASP A 8 -0.64 -5.18 6.21
C ASP A 8 -1.10 -3.75 6.57
N ASN A 9 -1.05 -3.44 7.85
CA ASN A 9 -1.55 -2.16 8.36
C ASN A 9 -0.50 -1.02 8.29
N HIS A 10 0.73 -1.32 7.89
CA HIS A 10 1.81 -0.33 7.83
C HIS A 10 2.93 -0.80 6.90
N CYS A 11 2.92 -0.30 5.67
CA CYS A 11 4.02 -0.51 4.74
C CYS A 11 4.42 0.78 4.04
N HIS A 12 5.56 0.73 3.35
CA HIS A 12 5.99 1.78 2.42
C HIS A 12 6.15 1.15 1.06
N LEU A 13 5.17 1.38 0.18
CA LEU A 13 5.27 0.91 -1.19
C LEU A 13 6.43 1.63 -1.92
N PRO A 14 7.05 0.97 -2.91
CA PRO A 14 7.99 1.59 -3.83
C PRO A 14 7.43 2.88 -4.45
N ASP A 15 8.33 3.82 -4.76
CA ASP A 15 7.93 5.07 -5.42
C ASP A 15 7.57 4.86 -6.89
N ASP A 16 8.24 3.92 -7.57
CA ASP A 16 7.87 3.50 -8.93
C ASP A 16 6.56 2.70 -8.91
N LEU A 17 5.61 3.08 -9.76
CA LEU A 17 4.28 2.48 -9.77
C LEU A 17 4.29 1.02 -10.26
N ASN A 18 5.18 0.65 -11.18
CA ASN A 18 5.25 -0.72 -11.66
C ASN A 18 5.83 -1.65 -10.58
N GLU A 19 6.87 -1.19 -9.88
CA GLU A 19 7.42 -1.91 -8.73
C GLU A 19 6.37 -2.04 -7.61
N ALA A 20 5.64 -0.97 -7.29
CA ALA A 20 4.56 -1.00 -6.31
C ALA A 20 3.43 -1.96 -6.71
N SER A 21 3.04 -1.97 -7.98
CA SER A 21 2.04 -2.90 -8.51
C SER A 21 2.50 -4.35 -8.36
N GLN A 22 3.79 -4.65 -8.61
CA GLN A 22 4.31 -6.00 -8.44
C GLN A 22 4.25 -6.44 -6.98
N VAL A 23 4.63 -5.57 -6.03
CA VAL A 23 4.53 -5.85 -4.59
C VAL A 23 3.10 -6.14 -4.16
N VAL A 24 2.12 -5.38 -4.70
CA VAL A 24 0.69 -5.58 -4.39
C VAL A 24 0.19 -6.93 -4.89
N GLU A 25 0.56 -7.32 -6.11
CA GLU A 25 0.15 -8.62 -6.66
C GLU A 25 0.82 -9.78 -5.91
N ASP A 26 2.11 -9.68 -5.59
CA ASP A 26 2.81 -10.70 -4.78
C ASP A 26 2.17 -10.85 -3.39
N ALA A 27 1.83 -9.72 -2.74
CA ALA A 27 1.16 -9.72 -1.43
C ALA A 27 -0.20 -10.42 -1.50
N LYS A 28 -0.96 -10.16 -2.57
CA LYS A 28 -2.27 -10.78 -2.83
C LYS A 28 -2.17 -12.29 -3.05
N GLU A 29 -1.16 -12.77 -3.79
CA GLU A 29 -0.88 -14.20 -3.98
C GLU A 29 -0.57 -14.91 -2.66
N LEU A 30 0.01 -14.20 -1.69
CA LEU A 30 0.31 -14.69 -0.35
C LEU A 30 -0.84 -14.51 0.66
N GLY A 31 -1.99 -13.97 0.24
CA GLY A 31 -3.19 -13.79 1.06
C GLY A 31 -3.27 -12.47 1.82
N VAL A 32 -2.41 -11.50 1.52
CA VAL A 32 -2.49 -10.12 2.03
C VAL A 32 -3.22 -9.26 1.01
N HIS A 33 -4.52 -9.04 1.18
CA HIS A 33 -5.33 -8.31 0.19
C HIS A 33 -5.53 -6.83 0.55
N ARG A 34 -5.01 -6.37 1.69
CA ARG A 34 -5.09 -4.96 2.08
C ARG A 34 -3.73 -4.47 2.55
N LEU A 35 -3.28 -3.37 1.97
CA LEU A 35 -2.03 -2.70 2.32
C LEU A 35 -2.32 -1.24 2.66
N ILE A 36 -1.79 -0.75 3.77
CA ILE A 36 -1.86 0.66 4.16
C ILE A 36 -0.49 1.30 3.90
N ASP A 37 -0.34 2.02 2.79
CA ASP A 37 0.89 2.75 2.43
C ASP A 37 0.99 4.04 3.25
N VAL A 38 2.09 4.18 4.00
CA VAL A 38 2.21 5.19 5.05
C VAL A 38 2.81 6.48 4.53
N GLY A 39 2.01 7.55 4.63
CA GLY A 39 2.42 8.93 4.38
C GLY A 39 3.19 9.49 5.57
N THR A 40 4.44 9.93 5.35
CA THR A 40 5.33 10.46 6.40
C THR A 40 5.69 11.93 6.22
N SER A 41 5.27 12.53 5.11
CA SER A 41 5.38 13.97 4.83
C SER A 41 4.22 14.39 3.94
N VAL A 42 4.04 15.68 3.71
CA VAL A 42 3.01 16.17 2.76
C VAL A 42 3.22 15.58 1.36
N ILE A 43 4.48 15.58 0.88
CA ILE A 43 4.84 15.04 -0.44
C ILE A 43 4.59 13.52 -0.46
N ARG A 44 5.07 12.79 0.55
CA ARG A 44 4.90 11.33 0.63
C ARG A 44 3.43 10.94 0.73
N SER A 45 2.64 11.67 1.51
CA SER A 45 1.20 11.41 1.65
C SER A 45 0.48 11.56 0.31
N ALA A 46 0.80 12.59 -0.48
CA ALA A 46 0.24 12.76 -1.82
C ALA A 46 0.63 11.61 -2.77
N GLN A 47 1.87 11.13 -2.69
CA GLN A 47 2.33 9.96 -3.47
C GLN A 47 1.59 8.67 -3.05
N CYS A 48 1.41 8.44 -1.75
CA CYS A 48 0.65 7.30 -1.23
C CYS A 48 -0.81 7.34 -1.70
N ILE A 49 -1.46 8.52 -1.64
CA ILE A 49 -2.84 8.71 -2.15
C ILE A 49 -2.90 8.38 -3.64
N SER A 50 -1.96 8.89 -4.44
CA SER A 50 -1.92 8.61 -5.88
C SER A 50 -1.76 7.12 -6.19
N ARG A 51 -0.96 6.38 -5.42
CA ARG A 51 -0.87 4.91 -5.56
C ARG A 51 -2.18 4.22 -5.16
N ALA A 52 -2.80 4.63 -4.05
CA ALA A 52 -4.07 4.06 -3.59
C ALA A 52 -5.22 4.28 -4.59
N GLU A 53 -5.20 5.36 -5.37
CA GLU A 53 -6.14 5.59 -6.47
C GLU A 53 -5.94 4.64 -7.67
N GLN A 54 -4.73 4.10 -7.84
CA GLN A 54 -4.32 3.33 -9.01
C GLN A 54 -4.22 1.82 -8.74
N LEU A 55 -3.99 1.40 -7.50
CA LEU A 55 -3.72 0.01 -7.12
C LEU A 55 -4.85 -0.53 -6.23
N ASP A 56 -5.53 -1.58 -6.69
CA ASP A 56 -6.59 -2.24 -5.90
C ASP A 56 -6.02 -2.85 -4.61
N GLY A 57 -6.79 -2.77 -3.53
CA GLY A 57 -6.36 -3.25 -2.21
C GLY A 57 -5.37 -2.33 -1.47
N VAL A 58 -4.90 -1.23 -2.08
CA VAL A 58 -4.03 -0.24 -1.44
C VAL A 58 -4.85 0.91 -0.85
N TRP A 59 -4.49 1.31 0.36
CA TRP A 59 -5.00 2.49 1.06
C TRP A 59 -3.85 3.38 1.48
N ALA A 60 -4.11 4.66 1.73
CA ALA A 60 -3.09 5.61 2.12
C ALA A 60 -3.41 6.28 3.46
N THR A 61 -2.37 6.59 4.22
CA THR A 61 -2.46 7.56 5.33
C THR A 61 -1.91 8.92 4.88
N ALA A 62 -2.24 9.97 5.64
CA ALA A 62 -1.66 11.29 5.48
C ALA A 62 -1.17 11.83 6.82
N GLY A 63 0.10 12.24 6.87
CA GLY A 63 0.73 12.68 8.11
C GLY A 63 2.14 13.20 7.90
N VAL A 64 2.69 13.81 8.95
CA VAL A 64 4.11 14.18 9.05
C VAL A 64 4.69 13.39 10.20
N HIS A 65 5.66 12.52 9.88
CA HIS A 65 6.37 11.72 10.87
C HIS A 65 7.50 12.56 11.51
N PRO A 66 7.81 12.38 12.80
CA PRO A 66 8.98 12.98 13.45
C PRO A 66 10.30 12.74 12.73
#